data_AF-A0A7X7EAS2-F1
#
_entry.id   AF-A0A7X7EAS2-F1
#
_cell.length_a   1.000
_cell.length_b   1.000
_cell.length_c   1.000
_cell.angle_alpha   90.00
_cell.angle_beta   90.00
_cell.angle_gamma   90.00
#
_symmetry.space_group_name_H-M   'P 1'
#
loop_
_entity.id
_entity.type
_entity.pdbx_description
1 polymer ?
#
loop_
_entity_poly.entity_id
_entity_poly.type
_entity_poly.pdbx_seq_one_letter_code
_entity_poly.pdbx_strand_id
1 'polypeptide(L)'
;MDLIKLFLLGACGYLLAALYDIALLYKKSWLVRIFFAGFFLTFVPFIFFFILYQSPHAVGLRVLLLVLMGLFLLLTLYSVLLELPLHGDGTLYTKGTYSLCRHPGFLWYSFFTLLTALYFWYAPIVWVCLGYIICNFVLIVIEDVVLFPKMFPEYEAYKKTTPFLIPF
;
A
#
# COMPACT_ATOMS: atom_id res chain seq x y z
N MET A 1 13.09 -3.80 -19.71
CA MET A 1 13.60 -3.47 -18.36
C MET A 1 13.54 -4.74 -17.52
N ASP A 2 14.64 -5.10 -16.86
CA ASP A 2 14.71 -6.35 -16.10
C ASP A 2 13.75 -6.31 -14.91
N LEU A 3 13.07 -7.43 -14.62
CA LEU A 3 12.12 -7.53 -13.50
C LEU A 3 12.75 -7.21 -12.14
N ILE A 4 14.05 -7.48 -11.98
CA ILE A 4 14.80 -7.09 -10.79
C ILE A 4 14.85 -5.56 -10.62
N LYS A 5 15.01 -4.80 -11.72
CA LYS A 5 15.01 -3.33 -11.69
C LYS A 5 13.63 -2.80 -11.31
N LEU A 6 12.59 -3.45 -11.83
CA LEU A 6 11.21 -3.13 -11.45
C LEU A 6 10.97 -3.39 -9.96
N PHE A 7 11.40 -4.55 -9.46
CA PHE A 7 11.33 -4.86 -8.03
C PHE A 7 12.05 -3.81 -7.17
N LEU A 8 13.30 -3.47 -7.51
CA LEU A 8 14.07 -2.46 -6.78
C LEU A 8 13.40 -1.08 -6.81
N LEU A 9 12.79 -0.72 -7.94
CA LEU A 9 12.05 0.54 -8.08
C LEU A 9 10.84 0.59 -7.14
N GLY A 10 10.04 -0.48 -7.10
CA GLY A 10 8.90 -0.57 -6.18
C GLY A 10 9.34 -0.64 -4.71
N ALA A 11 10.37 -1.43 -4.40
CA ALA A 11 10.98 -1.54 -3.08
C ALA A 11 11.47 -0.18 -2.54
N CYS A 12 12.08 0.63 -3.41
CA CYS A 12 12.47 2.00 -3.10
C CYS A 12 11.25 2.86 -2.70
N GLY A 13 10.09 2.67 -3.36
CA GLY A 13 8.85 3.34 -2.97
C GLY A 13 8.45 3.09 -1.52
N TYR A 14 8.54 1.83 -1.05
CA TYR A 14 8.27 1.49 0.36
C TYR A 14 9.29 2.09 1.32
N LEU A 15 10.58 2.13 0.95
CA LEU A 15 11.60 2.80 1.75
C LEU A 15 11.31 4.30 1.87
N LEU A 16 10.91 4.95 0.77
CA LEU A 16 10.52 6.36 0.78
C LEU A 16 9.26 6.58 1.62
N ALA A 17 8.27 5.67 1.58
CA ALA A 17 7.11 5.72 2.46
C ALA A 17 7.52 5.61 3.96
N ALA A 18 8.42 4.69 4.31
CA ALA A 18 8.96 4.62 5.67
C ALA A 18 9.64 5.94 6.11
N LEU A 19 10.40 6.55 5.20
CA LEU A 19 11.04 7.85 5.45
C LEU A 19 10.03 8.99 5.55
N TYR A 20 8.91 8.91 4.85
CA TYR A 20 7.79 9.84 4.98
C TYR A 20 7.24 9.82 6.41
N ASP A 21 6.97 8.64 6.97
CA ASP A 21 6.43 8.52 8.35
C ASP A 21 7.44 8.97 9.40
N ILE A 22 8.73 8.68 9.19
CA ILE A 22 9.80 9.20 10.05
C ILE A 22 9.86 10.74 9.97
N ALA A 23 9.79 11.31 8.76
CA ALA A 23 9.79 12.76 8.59
C ALA A 23 8.56 13.41 9.25
N LEU A 24 7.42 12.74 9.22
CA LEU A 24 6.19 13.16 9.90
C LEU A 24 6.38 13.16 11.42
N LEU A 25 6.92 12.07 11.99
CA LEU A 25 7.24 11.95 13.41
C LEU A 25 8.15 13.09 13.90
N TYR A 26 9.18 13.45 13.13
CA TYR A 26 10.10 14.54 13.46
C TYR A 26 9.65 15.93 12.97
N LYS A 27 8.41 16.05 12.46
CA LYS A 27 7.80 17.30 11.98
C LYS A 27 8.64 18.04 10.93
N LYS A 28 9.38 17.32 10.09
CA LYS A 28 10.21 17.88 9.01
C LYS A 28 9.39 18.08 7.74
N SER A 29 8.57 19.14 7.71
CA SER A 29 7.57 19.42 6.66
C SER A 29 8.10 19.40 5.21
N TRP A 30 9.36 19.79 4.98
CA TRP A 30 9.97 19.75 3.64
C TRP A 30 10.27 18.32 3.18
N LEU A 31 10.74 17.44 4.07
CA LEU A 31 11.00 16.02 3.78
C LEU A 31 9.71 15.26 3.52
N VAL A 32 8.65 15.56 4.29
CA VAL A 32 7.32 14.97 4.11
C VAL A 32 6.83 15.16 2.67
N ARG A 33 6.98 16.35 2.10
CA ARG A 33 6.58 16.63 0.70
C ARG A 33 7.36 15.82 -0.33
N ILE A 34 8.66 15.61 -0.09
CA ILE A 34 9.52 14.85 -1.00
C ILE A 34 9.19 13.37 -0.91
N PHE A 35 9.13 12.83 0.30
CA PHE A 35 8.94 11.40 0.54
C PHE A 35 7.51 10.93 0.26
N PHE A 36 6.53 11.84 0.22
CA PHE A 36 5.17 11.53 -0.24
C PHE A 36 5.14 10.96 -1.67
N ALA A 37 6.12 11.31 -2.51
CA ALA A 37 6.26 10.69 -3.84
C ALA A 37 6.50 9.17 -3.78
N GLY A 38 7.00 8.66 -2.65
CA GLY A 38 7.24 7.23 -2.40
C GLY A 38 5.99 6.37 -2.61
N PHE A 39 4.82 6.86 -2.16
CA PHE A 39 3.55 6.16 -2.36
C PHE A 39 3.26 5.92 -3.85
N PHE A 40 3.44 6.92 -4.70
CA PHE A 40 3.25 6.79 -6.15
C PHE A 40 4.31 5.92 -6.81
N LEU A 41 5.55 5.97 -6.29
CA LEU A 41 6.65 5.15 -6.81
C LEU A 41 6.35 3.65 -6.68
N THR A 42 5.60 3.23 -5.65
CA THR A 42 5.17 1.82 -5.51
C THR A 42 4.28 1.35 -6.66
N PHE A 43 3.57 2.25 -7.35
CA PHE A 43 2.68 1.91 -8.48
C PHE A 43 3.38 1.90 -9.83
N VAL A 44 4.54 2.57 -9.97
CA VAL A 44 5.27 2.68 -11.25
C VAL A 44 5.57 1.31 -11.88
N PRO A 45 6.03 0.28 -11.13
CA PRO A 45 6.28 -1.03 -11.72
C PRO A 45 5.07 -1.68 -12.37
N PHE A 46 3.86 -1.44 -11.84
CA PHE A 46 2.63 -1.99 -12.39
C PHE A 46 2.33 -1.42 -13.78
N ILE A 47 2.59 -0.13 -14.00
CA ILE A 47 2.46 0.52 -15.31
C ILE A 47 3.34 -0.20 -16.34
N PHE A 48 4.59 -0.49 -15.97
CA PHE A 48 5.50 -1.23 -16.85
C PHE A 48 5.07 -2.68 -17.08
N PHE A 49 4.43 -3.35 -16.11
CA PHE A 49 3.88 -4.68 -16.36
C PHE A 49 2.83 -4.64 -17.49
N PHE A 50 1.93 -3.66 -17.48
CA PHE A 50 0.90 -3.51 -18.51
C PHE A 50 1.43 -3.10 -19.89
N ILE A 51 2.57 -2.39 -19.94
CA ILE A 51 3.22 -2.02 -21.21
C ILE A 51 4.00 -3.21 -21.79
N LEU A 52 4.70 -3.96 -20.94
CA LEU A 52 5.69 -4.95 -21.37
C LEU A 52 5.14 -6.37 -21.50
N TYR A 53 4.04 -6.68 -20.82
CA TYR A 53 3.49 -8.04 -20.77
C TYR A 53 2.02 -8.06 -21.15
N GLN A 54 1.58 -9.19 -21.67
CA GLN A 54 0.17 -9.46 -22.00
C GLN A 54 -0.35 -10.59 -21.13
N SER A 55 -1.64 -10.52 -20.79
CA SER A 55 -2.30 -11.59 -20.05
C SER A 55 -2.56 -12.78 -20.97
N PRO A 56 -2.27 -14.02 -20.53
CA PRO A 56 -2.59 -15.23 -21.29
C PRO A 56 -4.07 -15.62 -21.22
N HIS A 57 -4.86 -14.95 -20.38
CA HIS A 57 -6.25 -15.32 -20.11
C HIS A 57 -7.21 -14.91 -21.24
N ALA A 58 -8.35 -15.60 -21.30
CA ALA A 58 -9.46 -15.22 -22.18
C ALA A 58 -10.01 -13.82 -21.81
N VAL A 59 -10.59 -13.13 -22.80
CA VAL A 59 -11.04 -11.73 -22.67
C VAL A 59 -12.00 -11.53 -21.49
N GLY A 60 -12.95 -12.46 -21.27
CA GLY A 60 -13.91 -12.35 -20.16
C GLY A 60 -13.23 -12.34 -18.79
N LEU A 61 -12.27 -13.25 -18.56
CA LEU A 61 -11.50 -13.29 -17.32
C LEU A 61 -10.59 -12.06 -17.18
N ARG A 62 -9.97 -11.60 -18.28
CA ARG A 62 -9.16 -10.37 -18.28
C ARG A 62 -9.98 -9.16 -17.82
N VAL A 63 -11.17 -8.97 -18.37
CA VAL A 63 -12.07 -7.87 -18.00
C VAL A 63 -12.48 -7.97 -16.54
N LEU A 64 -12.87 -9.16 -16.06
CA LEU A 64 -13.22 -9.38 -14.66
C LEU A 64 -12.06 -9.00 -13.71
N LEU A 65 -10.85 -9.49 -14.00
CA LEU A 65 -9.67 -9.19 -13.18
C LEU A 65 -9.35 -7.69 -13.19
N LEU A 66 -9.44 -7.02 -14.35
CA LEU A 66 -9.22 -5.58 -14.45
C LEU A 66 -10.25 -4.77 -13.65
N VAL A 67 -11.53 -5.15 -13.68
CA VAL A 67 -12.58 -4.50 -12.89
C VAL A 67 -12.30 -4.65 -11.40
N LEU A 68 -11.95 -5.86 -10.94
CA LEU A 68 -11.61 -6.11 -9.54
C LEU A 68 -10.34 -5.35 -9.12
N MET A 69 -9.32 -5.31 -9.96
CA MET A 69 -8.11 -4.52 -9.73
C MET A 69 -8.44 -3.03 -9.59
N GLY A 70 -9.29 -2.50 -10.48
CA GLY A 70 -9.74 -1.11 -10.41
C GLY A 70 -10.47 -0.80 -9.11
N LEU A 71 -11.36 -1.69 -8.67
CA LEU A 71 -12.06 -1.55 -7.39
C LEU A 71 -11.09 -1.48 -6.20
N PHE A 72 -10.16 -2.44 -6.09
CA PHE A 72 -9.20 -2.46 -4.99
C PHE A 72 -8.22 -1.29 -5.04
N LEU A 73 -7.82 -0.85 -6.23
CA LEU A 73 -7.02 0.37 -6.40
C LEU A 73 -7.78 1.60 -5.89
N LEU A 74 -9.05 1.76 -6.26
CA LEU A 74 -9.88 2.86 -5.78
C LEU A 74 -10.05 2.83 -4.25
N LEU A 75 -10.22 1.64 -3.66
CA LEU A 75 -10.27 1.49 -2.20
C LEU A 75 -8.93 1.86 -1.54
N THR A 76 -7.78 1.47 -2.12
CA THR A 76 -6.47 1.91 -1.63
C THR A 76 -6.34 3.42 -1.67
N LEU A 77 -6.66 4.05 -2.80
CA LEU A 77 -6.57 5.50 -2.96
C LEU A 77 -7.53 6.22 -2.02
N TYR A 78 -8.74 5.69 -1.83
CA TYR A 78 -9.71 6.22 -0.88
C TYR A 78 -9.18 6.18 0.55
N SER A 79 -8.77 5.01 1.05
CA SER A 79 -8.30 4.87 2.44
C SER A 79 -7.01 5.65 2.73
N VAL A 80 -6.08 5.74 1.77
CA VAL A 80 -4.75 6.35 2.03
C VAL A 80 -4.71 7.83 1.65
N LEU A 81 -5.27 8.23 0.50
CA LEU A 81 -5.12 9.59 -0.03
C LEU A 81 -6.31 10.51 0.24
N LEU A 82 -7.49 9.96 0.55
CA LEU A 82 -8.69 10.76 0.82
C LEU A 82 -9.07 10.70 2.29
N GLU A 83 -9.28 9.49 2.82
CA GLU A 83 -9.84 9.31 4.15
C GLU A 83 -8.92 9.87 5.25
N LEU A 84 -7.61 9.58 5.19
CA LEU A 84 -6.62 10.11 6.13
C LEU A 84 -6.45 11.64 6.00
N PRO A 85 -6.20 12.25 4.83
CA PRO A 85 -5.95 13.69 4.77
C PRO A 85 -7.20 14.54 5.01
N LEU A 86 -8.40 14.03 4.72
CA LEU A 86 -9.66 14.77 4.92
C LEU A 86 -10.08 14.83 6.40
N HIS A 87 -9.60 13.92 7.25
CA HIS A 87 -10.03 13.83 8.64
C HIS A 87 -8.89 13.81 9.67
N GLY A 88 -7.64 13.73 9.21
CA GLY A 88 -6.45 13.72 10.02
C GLY A 88 -5.81 15.11 10.11
N ASP A 89 -6.32 15.96 11.00
CA ASP A 89 -5.70 17.25 11.36
C ASP A 89 -4.42 17.07 12.20
N GLY A 90 -3.61 16.06 11.88
CA GLY A 90 -2.48 15.61 12.71
C GLY A 90 -2.88 14.77 13.92
N THR A 91 -4.14 14.36 14.02
CA THR A 91 -4.67 13.47 15.06
C THR A 91 -4.90 12.07 14.52
N LEU A 92 -4.97 11.09 15.43
CA LEU A 92 -5.22 9.70 15.07
C LEU A 92 -6.63 9.53 14.51
N TYR A 93 -6.72 8.99 13.29
CA TYR A 93 -7.99 8.65 12.65
C TYR A 93 -8.36 7.18 12.90
N THR A 94 -9.59 6.93 13.36
CA THR A 94 -10.07 5.59 13.79
C THR A 94 -11.45 5.22 13.24
N LYS A 95 -11.96 5.98 12.26
CA LYS A 95 -13.31 5.80 11.69
C LYS A 95 -13.25 5.20 10.28
N GLY A 96 -14.43 4.96 9.68
CA GLY A 96 -14.57 4.51 8.30
C GLY A 96 -13.82 3.20 8.03
N THR A 97 -12.91 3.14 7.04
CA THR A 97 -12.18 1.90 6.76
C THR A 97 -11.21 1.51 7.87
N TYR A 98 -10.74 2.49 8.65
CA TYR A 98 -9.86 2.27 9.79
C TYR A 98 -10.62 1.73 11.02
N SER A 99 -11.95 1.78 11.08
CA SER A 99 -12.66 1.10 12.16
C SER A 99 -12.71 -0.42 11.98
N LEU A 100 -12.53 -0.91 10.74
CA LEU A 100 -12.53 -2.34 10.41
C LEU A 100 -11.21 -3.00 10.80
N CYS A 101 -10.10 -2.38 10.41
CA CYS A 101 -8.73 -2.81 10.75
C CYS A 101 -7.80 -1.60 10.74
N ARG A 102 -6.62 -1.74 11.34
CA ARG A 102 -5.68 -0.61 11.45
C ARG A 102 -4.97 -0.26 10.14
N HIS A 103 -4.85 -1.21 9.21
CA HIS A 103 -4.13 -1.04 7.94
C HIS A 103 -4.98 -1.44 6.71
N PRO A 104 -6.14 -0.79 6.48
CA PRO A 104 -7.02 -1.13 5.37
C PRO A 104 -6.35 -0.92 4.01
N GLY A 105 -5.52 0.13 3.89
CA GLY A 105 -4.75 0.41 2.68
C GLY A 105 -3.84 -0.76 2.25
N PHE A 106 -3.20 -1.44 3.21
CA PHE A 106 -2.40 -2.63 2.94
C PHE A 106 -3.24 -3.78 2.39
N LEU A 107 -4.43 -4.03 2.94
CA LEU A 107 -5.30 -5.10 2.46
C LEU A 107 -5.71 -4.86 1.01
N TRP A 108 -6.24 -3.67 0.72
CA TRP A 108 -6.69 -3.31 -0.62
C TRP A 108 -5.54 -3.36 -1.63
N TYR A 109 -4.38 -2.84 -1.26
CA TYR A 109 -3.19 -2.86 -2.11
C TYR A 109 -2.68 -4.29 -2.34
N SER A 110 -2.73 -5.15 -1.32
CA SER A 110 -2.33 -6.55 -1.43
C SER A 110 -3.27 -7.32 -2.36
N PHE A 111 -4.59 -7.11 -2.27
CA PHE A 111 -5.54 -7.69 -3.21
C PHE A 111 -5.30 -7.20 -4.65
N PHE A 112 -5.09 -5.89 -4.86
CA PHE A 112 -4.69 -5.36 -6.16
C PHE A 112 -3.42 -6.02 -6.70
N THR A 113 -2.42 -6.21 -5.84
CA THR A 113 -1.13 -6.83 -6.19
C THR A 113 -1.27 -8.32 -6.53
N LEU A 114 -2.07 -9.08 -5.76
CA LEU A 114 -2.38 -10.48 -6.04
C LEU A 114 -3.17 -10.65 -7.33
N LEU A 115 -4.16 -9.78 -7.58
CA LEU A 115 -4.92 -9.79 -8.83
C LEU A 115 -4.03 -9.44 -10.03
N THR A 116 -3.05 -8.56 -9.87
CA THR A 116 -2.03 -8.28 -10.90
C THR A 116 -1.23 -9.54 -11.21
N ALA A 117 -0.74 -10.24 -10.18
CA ALA A 117 0.00 -11.49 -10.34
C ALA A 117 -0.82 -12.56 -11.07
N LEU A 118 -2.11 -12.68 -10.70
CA LEU A 118 -3.08 -13.57 -11.35
C LEU A 118 -3.34 -13.16 -12.81
N TYR A 119 -3.48 -11.86 -13.09
CA TYR A 119 -3.75 -11.32 -14.43
C TYR A 119 -2.66 -11.68 -15.42
N PHE A 120 -1.39 -11.51 -15.06
CA PHE A 120 -0.29 -11.86 -15.95
C PHE A 120 0.03 -13.36 -15.97
N TRP A 121 -0.31 -14.09 -14.89
CA TRP A 121 -0.06 -15.53 -14.76
C TRP A 121 1.37 -15.94 -15.16
N TYR A 122 2.34 -15.11 -14.79
CA TYR A 122 3.73 -15.25 -15.18
C TYR A 122 4.60 -15.27 -13.93
N ALA A 123 5.25 -16.42 -13.67
CA ALA A 123 5.91 -16.69 -12.40
C ALA A 123 6.91 -15.60 -11.95
N PRO A 124 7.74 -15.02 -12.84
CA PRO A 124 8.60 -13.91 -12.44
C PRO A 124 7.86 -12.66 -11.94
N ILE A 125 6.71 -12.29 -12.52
CA ILE A 125 5.87 -11.19 -12.01
C ILE A 125 5.25 -11.56 -10.67
N VAL A 126 4.81 -12.82 -10.50
CA VAL A 126 4.28 -13.32 -9.22
C VAL A 126 5.31 -13.12 -8.10
N TRP A 127 6.57 -13.46 -8.33
CA TRP A 127 7.63 -13.25 -7.34
C TRP A 127 7.86 -11.78 -7.00
N VAL A 128 7.83 -10.89 -7.98
CA VAL A 128 7.94 -9.44 -7.74
C VAL A 128 6.75 -8.92 -6.92
N CYS A 129 5.53 -9.33 -7.27
CA CYS A 129 4.30 -9.00 -6.54
C CYS A 129 4.33 -9.51 -5.09
N LEU A 130 4.78 -10.75 -4.86
CA LEU A 130 4.98 -11.28 -3.50
C LEU A 130 6.01 -10.46 -2.73
N GLY A 131 7.12 -10.10 -3.37
CA GLY A 131 8.13 -9.21 -2.80
C GLY A 131 7.54 -7.87 -2.35
N TYR A 132 6.67 -7.25 -3.17
CA TYR A 132 5.99 -6.01 -2.79
C TYR A 132 5.06 -6.17 -1.60
N ILE A 133 4.28 -7.25 -1.54
CA ILE A 133 3.41 -7.54 -0.38
C ILE A 133 4.27 -7.70 0.88
N ILE A 134 5.40 -8.38 0.80
CA ILE A 134 6.33 -8.53 1.93
C ILE A 134 6.92 -7.17 2.34
N CYS A 135 7.39 -6.36 1.39
CA CYS A 135 7.90 -5.02 1.68
C CYS A 135 6.85 -4.15 2.37
N ASN A 136 5.62 -4.14 1.85
CA ASN A 136 4.52 -3.39 2.42
C ASN A 136 4.14 -3.92 3.81
N PHE A 137 4.14 -5.24 4.00
CA PHE A 137 3.86 -5.87 5.28
C PHE A 137 4.90 -5.49 6.34
N VAL A 138 6.18 -5.52 5.98
CA VAL A 138 7.26 -5.06 6.88
C VAL A 138 7.08 -3.59 7.24
N LEU A 139 6.75 -2.75 6.27
CA LEU A 139 6.49 -1.33 6.49
C LEU A 139 5.36 -1.12 7.52
N ILE A 140 4.18 -1.72 7.29
CA ILE A 140 3.04 -1.53 8.21
C ILE A 140 3.28 -2.11 9.61
N VAL A 141 4.10 -3.16 9.73
CA VAL A 141 4.50 -3.70 11.04
C VAL A 141 5.40 -2.71 11.78
N ILE A 142 6.36 -2.09 11.09
CA ILE A 142 7.20 -1.04 11.68
C ILE A 142 6.35 0.17 12.07
N GLU A 143 5.40 0.56 11.23
CA GLU A 143 4.45 1.62 11.52
C GLU A 143 3.63 1.32 12.79
N ASP A 144 2.97 0.17 12.87
CA ASP A 144 2.08 -0.22 13.98
C ASP A 144 2.81 -0.40 15.32
N VAL A 145 4.03 -0.94 15.28
CA VAL A 145 4.78 -1.30 16.49
C VAL A 145 5.67 -0.16 16.97
N VAL A 146 6.25 0.64 16.07
CA VAL A 146 7.31 1.59 16.40
C VAL A 146 6.90 3.03 16.12
N LEU A 147 6.37 3.33 14.94
CA LEU A 147 6.18 4.72 14.51
C LEU A 147 4.89 5.32 15.07
N PHE A 148 3.74 4.68 14.84
CA PHE A 148 2.44 5.19 15.26
C PHE A 148 2.27 5.32 16.78
N PRO A 149 2.76 4.39 17.64
CA PRO A 149 2.75 4.60 19.09
C PRO A 149 3.55 5.83 19.55
N LYS A 150 4.54 6.27 18.77
CA LYS A 150 5.32 7.49 19.05
C LYS A 150 4.68 8.75 18.46
N MET A 151 3.93 8.61 17.37
CA MET A 151 3.23 9.73 16.72
C MET A 151 1.94 10.10 17.45
N PHE A 152 1.21 9.11 17.96
CA PHE A 152 -0.13 9.31 18.51
C PHE A 152 -0.26 8.71 19.93
N PRO A 153 -0.46 9.54 20.96
CA PRO A 153 -0.66 9.07 22.33
C PRO A 153 -1.83 8.08 22.48
N GLU A 154 -2.88 8.22 21.68
CA GLU A 154 -4.11 7.42 21.73
C GLU A 154 -3.97 6.06 21.01
N TYR A 155 -2.85 5.79 20.33
CA TYR A 155 -2.71 4.61 19.47
C TYR A 155 -2.82 3.29 20.23
N GLU A 156 -2.30 3.24 21.46
CA GLU A 156 -2.40 2.03 22.30
C GLU A 156 -3.84 1.74 22.76
N ALA A 157 -4.70 2.76 22.86
CA ALA A 157 -6.12 2.54 23.10
C ALA A 157 -6.81 1.99 21.84
N TYR A 158 -6.47 2.53 20.68
CA TYR A 158 -6.98 2.08 19.38
C TYR A 158 -6.60 0.61 19.06
N LYS A 159 -5.38 0.19 19.39
CA LYS A 159 -4.94 -1.21 19.23
C LYS A 159 -5.78 -2.23 19.99
N LYS A 160 -6.45 -1.81 21.08
CA LYS A 160 -7.31 -2.68 21.89
C LYS A 160 -8.68 -2.90 21.27
N THR A 161 -9.17 -1.95 20.49
CA THR A 161 -10.53 -1.98 19.93
C THR A 161 -10.56 -2.40 18.47
N THR A 162 -9.46 -2.28 17.75
CA THR A 162 -9.41 -2.49 16.30
C THR A 162 -8.27 -3.45 15.94
N PRO A 163 -8.53 -4.52 15.17
CA PRO A 163 -7.52 -5.52 14.82
C PRO A 163 -6.48 -4.98 13.84
N PHE A 164 -5.29 -5.61 13.81
CA PHE A 164 -4.19 -5.18 12.94
C PHE A 164 -4.56 -5.23 11.45
N LEU A 165 -5.07 -6.38 10.99
CA LEU A 165 -5.39 -6.60 9.57
C LEU A 165 -6.77 -7.18 9.37
N ILE A 166 -7.11 -8.31 10.01
CA ILE A 166 -8.32 -9.01 9.64
C ILE A 166 -9.50 -8.61 10.55
N PRO A 167 -10.62 -8.12 9.99
CA PRO A 167 -11.75 -7.59 10.75
C PRO A 167 -12.64 -8.73 11.28
N PHE A 168 -12.15 -9.49 12.25
CA PHE A 168 -12.93 -10.48 13.00
C PHE A 168 -12.31 -10.81 14.36
#